data_AF-A0A1F8LVI7-F1
#
_entry.id   AF-A0A1F8LVI7-F1
#
_cell.length_a   1.000
_cell.length_b   1.000
_cell.length_c   1.000
_cell.angle_alpha   90.00
_cell.angle_beta   90.00
_cell.angle_gamma   90.00
#
_symmetry.space_group_name_H-M   'P 1'
#
loop_
_entity.id
_entity.type
_entity.pdbx_description
1 polymer ?
#
loop_
_entity_poly.entity_id
_entity_poly.type
_entity_poly.pdbx_seq_one_letter_code
_entity_poly.pdbx_strand_id
1 'polypeptide(L)'
;FIEHVLTLGPQAVDQYIQECKQIGFDIIEISSGFISIPTDDWLRLIEKVQKAGLKAKPEVGIQFGAGGATAAAELAAEGTRDPEWAIQQAKRFVDAGAYMIMIESEGITENVSTWRTDVVAKIINAIGLEKPMFEAADPEVFAWYIKNYGAEVNLFVDHSQIVQLETLRAGIWGTKSLWGRVLTYKG
;
A
#
# COMPACT_ATOMS: atom_id res chain seq x y z
N PHE A 1 11.97 -6.71 8.90
CA PHE A 1 11.18 -5.48 8.66
C PHE A 1 12.06 -4.27 8.86
N ILE A 2 12.02 -3.31 7.94
CA ILE A 2 12.88 -2.12 7.98
C ILE A 2 12.64 -1.26 9.23
N GLU A 3 11.42 -1.26 9.78
CA GLU A 3 11.07 -0.54 11.01
C GLU A 3 11.94 -0.94 12.19
N HIS A 4 12.16 -2.25 12.39
CA HIS A 4 13.08 -2.73 13.42
C HIS A 4 14.51 -2.30 13.12
N VAL A 5 14.96 -2.42 11.87
CA VAL A 5 16.32 -2.05 11.46
C VAL A 5 16.61 -0.56 11.70
N LEU A 6 15.61 0.32 11.51
CA LEU A 6 15.74 1.75 11.78
C LEU A 6 16.09 2.04 13.24
N THR A 7 15.60 1.25 14.18
CA THR A 7 15.95 1.38 15.61
C THR A 7 17.41 1.04 15.93
N LEU A 8 18.09 0.32 15.02
CA LEU A 8 19.48 -0.11 15.17
C LEU A 8 20.48 0.89 14.57
N GLY A 9 19.98 1.98 13.98
CA GLY A 9 20.80 3.08 13.47
C GLY A 9 21.23 2.95 12.00
N PRO A 10 21.90 3.99 11.46
CA PRO A 10 22.11 4.15 10.02
C PRO A 10 22.97 3.05 9.39
N GLN A 11 23.95 2.51 10.11
CA GLN A 11 24.82 1.43 9.62
C GLN A 11 24.04 0.13 9.41
N ALA A 12 23.10 -0.20 10.30
CA ALA A 12 22.23 -1.36 10.15
C ALA A 12 21.31 -1.19 8.93
N VAL A 13 20.80 0.03 8.70
CA VAL A 13 20.02 0.36 7.50
C VAL A 13 20.83 0.18 6.22
N ASP A 14 22.09 0.62 6.20
CA ASP A 14 23.00 0.39 5.07
C ASP A 14 23.16 -1.11 4.77
N GLN A 15 23.46 -1.90 5.81
CA GLN A 15 23.63 -3.36 5.68
C GLN A 15 22.34 -4.02 5.19
N TYR A 16 21.18 -3.65 5.73
CA TYR A 16 19.89 -4.17 5.31
C TYR A 16 19.62 -3.91 3.82
N ILE A 17 19.85 -2.69 3.34
CA ILE A 17 19.64 -2.35 1.92
C ILE A 17 20.58 -3.16 1.02
N GLN A 18 21.86 -3.30 1.41
CA GLN A 18 22.80 -4.10 0.64
C GLN A 18 22.46 -5.58 0.65
N GLU A 19 22.04 -6.13 1.80
CA GLU A 19 21.63 -7.52 1.92
C GLU A 19 20.42 -7.81 1.03
N CYS A 20 19.38 -6.96 1.07
CA CYS A 20 18.21 -7.05 0.19
C CYS A 20 18.62 -7.13 -1.28
N LYS A 21 19.59 -6.30 -1.70
CA LYS A 21 20.12 -6.35 -3.06
C LYS A 21 20.87 -7.65 -3.36
N GLN A 22 21.73 -8.10 -2.44
CA GLN A 22 22.57 -9.29 -2.64
C GLN A 22 21.75 -10.57 -2.77
N ILE A 23 20.65 -10.70 -2.02
CA ILE A 23 19.74 -11.84 -2.09
C ILE A 23 18.76 -11.77 -3.27
N GLY A 24 18.77 -10.66 -4.03
CA GLY A 24 18.04 -10.54 -5.29
C GLY A 24 16.67 -9.86 -5.20
N PHE A 25 16.36 -9.12 -4.14
CA PHE A 25 15.18 -8.25 -4.14
C PHE A 25 15.41 -7.05 -5.06
N ASP A 26 14.39 -6.70 -5.84
CA ASP A 26 14.38 -5.48 -6.66
C ASP A 26 13.65 -4.31 -5.99
N ILE A 27 12.85 -4.59 -4.97
CA ILE A 27 11.95 -3.64 -4.29
C ILE A 27 12.21 -3.73 -2.78
N ILE A 28 12.28 -2.57 -2.12
CA ILE A 28 12.20 -2.46 -0.66
C ILE A 28 10.97 -1.65 -0.31
N GLU A 29 10.12 -2.23 0.53
CA GLU A 29 9.07 -1.50 1.20
C GLU A 29 9.64 -0.69 2.37
N ILE A 30 9.22 0.57 2.47
CA ILE A 30 9.60 1.43 3.60
C ILE A 30 8.31 1.75 4.34
N SER A 31 8.05 1.04 5.44
CA SER A 31 6.86 1.19 6.28
C SER A 31 7.19 1.95 7.57
N SER A 32 6.15 2.45 8.23
CA SER A 32 6.25 3.08 9.56
C SER A 32 4.99 2.82 10.39
N GLY A 33 4.41 1.61 10.28
CA GLY A 33 3.17 1.26 10.97
C GLY A 33 3.34 1.23 12.50
N PHE A 34 4.50 0.78 12.98
CA PHE A 34 4.83 0.65 14.41
C PHE A 34 5.77 1.72 14.94
N ILE A 35 6.33 2.55 14.06
CA ILE A 35 7.27 3.61 14.45
C ILE A 35 6.83 4.96 13.89
N SER A 36 7.20 6.05 14.58
CA SER A 36 7.00 7.39 14.07
C SER A 36 8.31 7.95 13.53
N ILE A 37 8.36 8.26 12.23
CA ILE A 37 9.51 8.93 11.60
C ILE A 37 9.04 10.20 10.87
N PRO A 38 9.83 11.29 10.89
CA PRO A 38 9.53 12.47 10.08
C PRO A 38 9.50 12.13 8.58
N THR A 39 8.65 12.82 7.82
CA THR A 39 8.56 12.58 6.36
C THR A 39 9.88 12.87 5.64
N ASP A 40 10.67 13.83 6.13
CA ASP A 40 11.98 14.16 5.56
C ASP A 40 13.00 13.02 5.75
N ASP A 41 12.90 12.28 6.86
CA ASP A 41 13.73 11.11 7.14
C ASP A 41 13.34 9.95 6.24
N TRP A 42 12.03 9.79 6.02
CA TRP A 42 11.50 8.82 5.06
C TRP A 42 11.96 9.09 3.62
N LEU A 43 11.95 10.36 3.20
CA LEU A 43 12.47 10.76 1.89
C LEU A 43 13.96 10.43 1.74
N ARG A 44 14.76 10.61 2.80
CA ARG A 44 16.16 10.19 2.81
C ARG A 44 16.31 8.67 2.67
N LEU A 45 15.41 7.87 3.25
CA LEU A 45 15.40 6.42 3.07
C LEU A 45 15.03 6.01 1.64
N ILE A 46 14.03 6.67 1.04
CA ILE A 46 13.64 6.47 -0.36
C ILE A 46 14.84 6.71 -1.28
N GLU A 47 15.52 7.85 -1.11
CA GLU A 47 16.70 8.20 -1.88
C GLU A 47 17.83 7.18 -1.70
N LYS A 48 18.03 6.69 -0.46
CA LYS A 48 19.06 5.69 -0.14
C LYS A 48 18.80 4.36 -0.83
N VAL A 49 17.56 3.87 -0.83
CA VAL A 49 17.14 2.65 -1.54
C VAL A 49 17.35 2.81 -3.05
N GLN A 50 16.93 3.93 -3.62
CA GLN A 50 17.10 4.22 -5.05
C GLN A 50 18.58 4.32 -5.45
N LYS A 51 19.43 4.96 -4.65
CA LYS A 51 20.88 5.04 -4.87
C LYS A 51 21.56 3.67 -4.84
N ALA A 52 21.01 2.71 -4.09
CA ALA A 52 21.47 1.32 -4.12
C ALA A 52 21.05 0.57 -5.40
N GLY A 53 20.21 1.16 -6.25
CA GLY A 53 19.67 0.56 -7.48
C GLY A 53 18.41 -0.26 -7.26
N LEU A 54 17.73 -0.08 -6.13
CA LEU A 54 16.49 -0.77 -5.77
C LEU A 54 15.30 0.18 -5.93
N LYS A 55 14.10 -0.38 -6.08
CA LYS A 55 12.84 0.36 -6.14
C LYS A 55 12.31 0.59 -4.72
N ALA A 56 12.17 1.84 -4.32
CA ALA A 56 11.50 2.18 -3.06
C ALA A 56 9.98 2.11 -3.23
N LYS A 57 9.30 1.37 -2.34
CA LYS A 57 7.83 1.30 -2.24
C LYS A 57 7.39 1.73 -0.83
N PRO A 58 7.34 3.03 -0.51
CA PRO A 58 6.91 3.48 0.80
C PRO A 58 5.43 3.17 1.04
N GLU A 59 5.07 2.91 2.28
CA GLU A 59 3.70 2.66 2.72
C GLU A 59 3.08 3.87 3.38
N VAL A 60 1.81 4.16 3.10
CA VAL A 60 1.06 5.18 3.83
C VAL A 60 -0.25 4.57 4.33
N GLY A 61 -0.59 4.92 5.57
CA GLY A 61 -1.83 4.52 6.22
C GLY A 61 -2.42 5.68 6.99
N ILE A 62 -3.73 5.59 7.28
CA ILE A 62 -4.43 6.55 8.13
C ILE A 62 -4.68 6.00 9.53
N GLN A 63 -4.23 4.80 9.85
CA GLN A 63 -4.31 4.18 11.16
C GLN A 63 -2.89 4.06 11.73
N PHE A 64 -2.66 4.53 12.96
CA PHE A 64 -1.40 4.27 13.66
C PHE A 64 -1.48 2.91 14.37
N GLY A 65 -0.36 2.18 14.43
CA GLY A 65 -0.34 0.80 14.91
C GLY A 65 -0.86 -0.23 13.90
N ALA A 66 -1.12 0.23 12.68
CA ALA A 66 -1.44 -0.58 11.51
C ALA A 66 -0.40 -1.69 11.28
N GLY A 67 -0.89 -2.87 10.89
CA GLY A 67 -0.13 -4.09 10.71
C GLY A 67 -0.05 -4.98 11.97
N GLY A 68 0.47 -6.20 11.77
CA GLY A 68 0.93 -7.08 12.87
C GLY A 68 -0.15 -7.71 13.76
N ALA A 69 -1.37 -7.91 13.23
CA ALA A 69 -2.47 -8.57 13.94
C ALA A 69 -2.95 -7.85 15.22
N THR A 70 -2.74 -6.53 15.30
CA THR A 70 -3.23 -5.68 16.39
C THR A 70 -4.76 -5.74 16.46
N ALA A 71 -5.33 -5.84 17.66
CA ALA A 71 -6.78 -5.99 17.79
C ALA A 71 -7.51 -4.70 17.39
N ALA A 72 -8.64 -4.83 16.67
CA ALA A 72 -9.44 -3.68 16.20
C ALA A 72 -9.80 -2.67 17.31
N ALA A 73 -10.03 -3.15 18.54
CA ALA A 73 -10.34 -2.30 19.68
C ALA A 73 -9.15 -1.44 20.14
N GLU A 74 -7.92 -1.94 20.00
CA GLU A 74 -6.70 -1.20 20.33
C GLU A 74 -6.41 -0.14 19.26
N LEU A 75 -6.57 -0.49 17.98
CA LEU A 75 -6.46 0.47 16.87
C LEU A 75 -7.49 1.60 16.97
N ALA A 76 -8.72 1.28 17.33
CA ALA A 76 -9.76 2.29 17.54
C ALA A 76 -9.40 3.28 18.66
N ALA A 77 -8.66 2.85 19.68
CA ALA A 77 -8.21 3.71 20.78
C ALA A 77 -7.06 4.65 20.36
N GLU A 78 -6.19 4.22 19.45
CA GLU A 78 -5.16 5.06 18.83
C GLU A 78 -5.75 6.10 17.86
N GLY A 79 -6.94 5.80 17.31
CA GLY A 79 -7.66 6.67 16.39
C GLY A 79 -7.07 6.70 14.97
N THR A 80 -7.71 7.48 14.10
CA THR A 80 -7.25 7.65 12.70
C THR A 80 -6.64 9.03 12.49
N ARG A 81 -5.61 9.08 11.65
CA ARG A 81 -4.99 10.30 11.14
C ARG A 81 -5.86 10.90 10.02
N ASP A 82 -5.71 12.21 9.84
CA ASP A 82 -6.32 12.91 8.71
C ASP A 82 -5.83 12.30 7.38
N PRO A 83 -6.73 11.81 6.51
CA PRO A 83 -6.38 11.33 5.18
C PRO A 83 -5.56 12.32 4.36
N GLU A 84 -5.78 13.63 4.55
CA GLU A 84 -5.01 14.66 3.83
C GLU A 84 -3.52 14.58 4.17
N TRP A 85 -3.17 14.25 5.42
CA TRP A 85 -1.77 14.08 5.81
C TRP A 85 -1.10 12.93 5.04
N ALA A 86 -1.75 11.76 4.99
CA ALA A 86 -1.25 10.60 4.25
C ALA A 86 -1.13 10.90 2.74
N ILE A 87 -2.08 11.64 2.18
CA ILE A 87 -2.06 12.07 0.77
C ILE A 87 -0.87 13.00 0.50
N GLN A 88 -0.59 13.96 1.37
CA GLN A 88 0.54 14.86 1.20
C GLN A 88 1.88 14.10 1.32
N GLN A 89 1.98 13.11 2.20
CA GLN A 89 3.15 12.23 2.24
C GLN A 89 3.31 11.45 0.93
N ALA A 90 2.24 10.83 0.45
CA ALA A 90 2.25 10.07 -0.80
C ALA A 90 2.69 10.92 -2.01
N LYS A 91 2.21 12.17 -2.12
CA LYS A 91 2.66 13.12 -3.15
C LYS A 91 4.17 13.33 -3.08
N ARG A 92 4.69 13.64 -1.90
CA ARG A 92 6.14 13.86 -1.70
C ARG A 92 6.96 12.63 -2.07
N PHE A 93 6.45 11.42 -1.79
CA PHE A 93 7.12 10.18 -2.13
C PHE A 93 7.12 9.93 -3.65
N VAL A 94 6.01 10.21 -4.33
CA VAL A 94 5.93 10.15 -5.80
C VAL A 94 6.90 11.16 -6.43
N ASP A 95 6.95 12.39 -5.91
CA ASP A 95 7.87 13.44 -6.37
C ASP A 95 9.34 13.06 -6.17
N ALA A 96 9.64 12.28 -5.12
CA ALA A 96 10.96 11.69 -4.88
C ALA A 96 11.27 10.46 -5.75
N GLY A 97 10.37 10.08 -6.67
CA GLY A 97 10.56 8.98 -7.60
C GLY A 97 10.29 7.59 -7.00
N ALA A 98 9.50 7.52 -5.92
CA ALA A 98 9.02 6.22 -5.41
C ALA A 98 8.37 5.41 -6.54
N TYR A 99 8.64 4.11 -6.55
CA TYR A 99 8.15 3.20 -7.59
C TYR A 99 6.63 3.11 -7.57
N MET A 100 6.09 2.83 -6.39
CA MET A 100 4.66 2.77 -6.06
C MET A 100 4.48 3.20 -4.60
N ILE A 101 3.25 3.53 -4.22
CA ILE A 101 2.89 3.82 -2.83
C ILE A 101 2.01 2.68 -2.33
N MET A 102 2.44 1.95 -1.31
CA MET A 102 1.57 0.99 -0.64
C MET A 102 0.52 1.75 0.17
N ILE A 103 -0.75 1.43 0.00
CA ILE A 103 -1.85 2.01 0.79
C ILE A 103 -2.37 0.93 1.72
N GLU A 104 -2.14 1.13 3.01
CA GLU A 104 -2.64 0.29 4.09
C GLU A 104 -4.17 0.34 4.14
N SER A 105 -4.78 -0.83 4.32
CA SER A 105 -6.23 -1.02 4.31
C SER A 105 -6.90 -0.66 5.65
N GLU A 106 -6.15 -0.69 6.75
CA GLU A 106 -6.65 -0.40 8.09
C GLU A 106 -7.07 1.07 8.24
N GLY A 107 -8.29 1.29 8.73
CA GLY A 107 -8.92 2.60 8.75
C GLY A 107 -9.60 2.99 7.43
N ILE A 108 -9.42 2.21 6.35
CA ILE A 108 -10.07 2.43 5.04
C ILE A 108 -11.14 1.37 4.76
N THR A 109 -10.72 0.11 4.63
CA THR A 109 -11.57 -1.06 4.36
C THR A 109 -11.51 -2.08 5.47
N GLU A 110 -10.45 -2.07 6.27
CA GLU A 110 -10.25 -2.90 7.44
C GLU A 110 -10.42 -2.08 8.73
N ASN A 111 -10.86 -2.73 9.82
CA ASN A 111 -11.03 -2.12 11.15
C ASN A 111 -11.96 -0.89 11.18
N VAL A 112 -12.91 -0.82 10.24
CA VAL A 112 -13.94 0.23 10.16
C VAL A 112 -15.35 -0.37 10.06
N SER A 113 -16.33 0.34 10.63
CA SER A 113 -17.75 -0.05 10.51
C SER A 113 -18.36 0.31 9.15
N THR A 114 -17.75 1.24 8.43
CA THR A 114 -18.16 1.67 7.09
C THR A 114 -16.92 2.01 6.29
N TRP A 115 -16.80 1.45 5.09
CA TRP A 115 -15.66 1.69 4.22
C TRP A 115 -15.51 3.17 3.87
N ARG A 116 -14.29 3.69 4.05
CA ARG A 116 -13.90 5.06 3.75
C ARG A 116 -13.47 5.20 2.29
N THR A 117 -14.38 4.85 1.37
CA THR A 117 -14.12 4.89 -0.08
C THR A 117 -13.77 6.29 -0.58
N ASP A 118 -14.11 7.35 0.19
CA ASP A 118 -13.69 8.72 -0.07
C ASP A 118 -12.17 8.90 -0.01
N VAL A 119 -11.49 8.17 0.87
CA VAL A 119 -10.03 8.21 1.03
C VAL A 119 -9.34 7.65 -0.21
N VAL A 120 -9.82 6.50 -0.71
CA VAL A 120 -9.33 5.89 -1.95
C VAL A 120 -9.43 6.88 -3.12
N ALA A 121 -10.59 7.50 -3.30
CA ALA A 121 -10.81 8.47 -4.38
C ALA A 121 -9.89 9.70 -4.25
N LYS A 122 -9.68 10.22 -3.03
CA LYS A 122 -8.78 11.35 -2.79
C LYS A 122 -7.32 11.01 -3.09
N ILE A 123 -6.86 9.82 -2.71
CA ILE A 123 -5.50 9.33 -3.03
C ILE A 123 -5.32 9.26 -4.54
N ILE A 124 -6.23 8.59 -5.26
CA ILE A 124 -6.15 8.46 -6.73
C ILE A 124 -6.16 9.82 -7.41
N ASN A 125 -7.02 10.75 -6.97
CA ASN A 125 -7.05 12.12 -7.52
C ASN A 125 -5.75 12.89 -7.28
N ALA A 126 -5.02 12.56 -6.22
CA ALA A 126 -3.79 13.25 -5.84
C ALA A 126 -2.54 12.71 -6.54
N ILE A 127 -2.44 11.39 -6.75
CA ILE A 127 -1.20 10.76 -7.23
C ILE A 127 -1.38 9.86 -8.47
N GLY A 128 -2.59 9.80 -9.05
CA GLY A 128 -2.91 8.90 -10.16
C GLY A 128 -3.32 7.51 -9.69
N LEU A 129 -3.92 6.72 -10.59
CA LEU A 129 -4.35 5.34 -10.30
C LEU A 129 -3.18 4.34 -10.39
N GLU A 130 -2.16 4.67 -11.16
CA GLU A 130 -1.00 3.84 -11.46
C GLU A 130 0.03 3.80 -10.33
N LYS A 131 0.03 4.80 -9.44
CA LYS A 131 0.97 4.92 -8.33
C LYS A 131 0.60 4.15 -7.07
N PRO A 132 -0.65 4.18 -6.57
CA PRO A 132 -1.00 3.42 -5.39
C PRO A 132 -1.09 1.93 -5.70
N MET A 133 -0.70 1.11 -4.74
CA MET A 133 -1.02 -0.31 -4.62
C MET A 133 -1.84 -0.45 -3.34
N PHE A 134 -3.12 -0.79 -3.47
CA PHE A 134 -4.02 -0.88 -2.32
C PHE A 134 -3.99 -2.27 -1.71
N GLU A 135 -3.83 -2.36 -0.41
CA GLU A 135 -4.05 -3.60 0.30
C GLU A 135 -5.54 -4.00 0.25
N ALA A 136 -5.75 -5.27 -0.08
CA ALA A 136 -7.06 -5.86 -0.34
C ALA A 136 -7.05 -7.34 0.04
N ALA A 137 -6.79 -7.62 1.32
CA ALA A 137 -6.70 -8.99 1.85
C ALA A 137 -8.02 -9.77 1.88
N ASP A 138 -9.16 -9.12 1.59
CA ASP A 138 -10.49 -9.75 1.53
C ASP A 138 -11.06 -9.74 0.10
N PRO A 139 -11.68 -10.84 -0.39
CA PRO A 139 -12.30 -10.88 -1.71
C PRO A 139 -13.36 -9.82 -2.01
N GLU A 140 -14.11 -9.38 -1.01
CA GLU A 140 -15.07 -8.28 -1.20
C GLU A 140 -14.34 -6.96 -1.48
N VAL A 141 -13.17 -6.76 -0.88
CA VAL A 141 -12.36 -5.54 -1.04
C VAL A 141 -11.75 -5.48 -2.44
N PHE A 142 -11.04 -6.52 -2.90
CA PHE A 142 -10.49 -6.48 -4.26
C PHE A 142 -11.57 -6.49 -5.35
N ALA A 143 -12.73 -7.13 -5.10
CA ALA A 143 -13.88 -7.05 -6.00
C ALA A 143 -14.42 -5.61 -6.12
N TRP A 144 -14.45 -4.87 -5.01
CA TRP A 144 -14.84 -3.47 -5.01
C TRP A 144 -13.84 -2.61 -5.80
N TYR A 145 -12.53 -2.78 -5.61
CA TYR A 145 -11.53 -2.05 -6.38
C TYR A 145 -11.66 -2.30 -7.89
N ILE A 146 -11.79 -3.56 -8.32
CA ILE A 146 -11.97 -3.91 -9.74
C ILE A 146 -13.24 -3.28 -10.30
N LYS A 147 -14.34 -3.33 -9.54
CA LYS A 147 -15.62 -2.76 -9.97
C LYS A 147 -15.53 -1.25 -10.23
N ASN A 148 -14.80 -0.51 -9.40
CA ASN A 148 -14.79 0.96 -9.43
C ASN A 148 -13.64 1.53 -10.26
N TYR A 149 -12.50 0.85 -10.32
CA TYR A 149 -11.27 1.36 -10.96
C TYR A 149 -10.74 0.48 -12.09
N GLY A 150 -11.40 -0.64 -12.39
CA GLY A 150 -11.12 -1.49 -13.53
C GLY A 150 -10.15 -2.64 -13.24
N ALA A 151 -9.97 -3.49 -14.25
CA ALA A 151 -9.24 -4.76 -14.14
C ALA A 151 -7.73 -4.63 -13.93
N GLU A 152 -7.16 -3.43 -14.02
CA GLU A 152 -5.70 -3.18 -13.97
C GLU A 152 -5.30 -2.41 -12.70
N VAL A 153 -6.22 -2.18 -11.76
CA VAL A 153 -5.89 -1.56 -10.46
C VAL A 153 -4.84 -2.39 -9.72
N ASN A 154 -3.81 -1.75 -9.17
CA ASN A 154 -2.76 -2.42 -8.40
C ASN A 154 -3.30 -2.82 -7.02
N LEU A 155 -3.23 -4.11 -6.70
CA LEU A 155 -3.72 -4.65 -5.43
C LEU A 155 -2.66 -5.51 -4.77
N PHE A 156 -2.52 -5.37 -3.46
CA PHE A 156 -1.77 -6.28 -2.61
C PHE A 156 -2.78 -7.24 -1.96
N VAL A 157 -2.64 -8.54 -2.25
CA VAL A 157 -3.60 -9.58 -1.86
C VAL A 157 -2.85 -10.78 -1.27
N ASP A 158 -3.57 -11.62 -0.53
CA ASP A 158 -3.00 -12.89 -0.10
C ASP A 158 -2.77 -13.84 -1.29
N HIS A 159 -1.67 -14.58 -1.23
CA HIS A 159 -1.27 -15.53 -2.27
C HIS A 159 -2.33 -16.61 -2.55
N SER A 160 -3.13 -17.01 -1.56
CA SER A 160 -4.19 -18.02 -1.73
C SER A 160 -5.38 -17.50 -2.55
N GLN A 161 -5.50 -16.18 -2.73
CA GLN A 161 -6.64 -15.54 -3.38
C GLN A 161 -6.39 -15.21 -4.87
N ILE A 162 -5.19 -15.48 -5.39
CA ILE A 162 -4.77 -15.10 -6.75
C ILE A 162 -5.74 -15.62 -7.82
N VAL A 163 -6.19 -16.88 -7.73
CA VAL A 163 -7.12 -17.44 -8.73
C VAL A 163 -8.46 -16.68 -8.74
N GLN A 164 -8.96 -16.32 -7.56
CA GLN A 164 -10.19 -15.55 -7.46
C GLN A 164 -9.99 -14.13 -8.02
N LEU A 165 -8.89 -13.47 -7.68
CA LEU A 165 -8.56 -12.15 -8.20
C LEU A 165 -8.51 -12.15 -9.74
N GLU A 166 -7.78 -13.08 -10.34
CA GLU A 166 -7.59 -13.11 -11.80
C GLU A 166 -8.88 -13.47 -12.55
N THR A 167 -9.71 -14.35 -11.98
CA THR A 167 -11.01 -14.66 -12.58
C THR A 167 -11.98 -13.48 -12.53
N LEU A 168 -11.90 -12.62 -11.50
CA LEU A 168 -12.62 -11.35 -11.45
C LEU A 168 -12.07 -10.33 -12.46
N ARG A 169 -10.74 -10.18 -12.57
CA ARG A 169 -10.11 -9.27 -13.55
C ARG A 169 -10.46 -9.66 -14.98
N ALA A 170 -10.53 -10.95 -15.27
CA ALA A 170 -10.95 -11.48 -16.57
C ALA A 170 -12.47 -11.42 -16.82
N GLY A 171 -13.27 -11.07 -15.81
CA GLY A 171 -14.73 -11.02 -15.92
C GLY A 171 -15.40 -12.39 -16.10
N ILE A 172 -14.67 -13.49 -15.85
CA ILE A 172 -15.13 -14.88 -16.03
C ILE A 172 -15.61 -15.53 -14.73
N TRP A 173 -15.61 -14.78 -13.63
CA TRP A 173 -16.13 -15.18 -12.34
C TRP A 173 -16.69 -13.96 -11.58
N GLY A 174 -17.27 -14.21 -10.42
CA GLY A 174 -17.79 -13.19 -9.51
C GLY A 174 -19.29 -13.29 -9.32
N THR A 175 -19.80 -12.44 -8.42
CA THR A 175 -21.24 -12.32 -8.20
C THR A 175 -21.91 -11.56 -9.35
N LYS A 176 -23.23 -11.35 -9.25
CA LYS A 176 -24.01 -10.49 -10.16
C LYS A 176 -23.34 -9.15 -10.48
N SER A 177 -22.52 -8.63 -9.57
CA SER A 177 -21.85 -7.35 -9.70
C SER A 177 -20.73 -7.33 -10.75
N LEU A 178 -20.04 -8.45 -10.99
CA LEU A 178 -18.80 -8.49 -11.80
C LEU A 178 -18.83 -9.48 -12.96
N TRP A 179 -19.60 -10.58 -12.87
CA TRP A 179 -19.65 -11.59 -13.94
C TRP A 179 -20.03 -10.97 -15.29
N GLY A 180 -19.13 -11.09 -16.28
CA GLY A 180 -19.30 -10.55 -17.63
C GLY A 180 -19.33 -9.02 -17.73
N ARG A 181 -18.89 -8.31 -16.69
CA ARG A 181 -18.96 -6.83 -16.59
C ARG A 181 -17.61 -6.15 -16.43
N VAL A 182 -16.54 -6.92 -16.24
CA VAL A 182 -15.17 -6.41 -16.19
C VAL A 182 -14.58 -6.54 -17.59
N LEU A 183 -14.27 -5.41 -18.20
CA LEU A 183 -13.76 -5.33 -19.58
C LEU A 183 -12.61 -4.33 -19.64
N THR A 184 -11.60 -4.65 -20.43
CA THR A 184 -10.50 -3.74 -20.77
C THR A 184 -10.39 -3.67 -22.28
N TYR A 185 -10.48 -2.47 -22.84
CA TYR A 185 -10.21 -2.26 -24.26
C TYR A 185 -8.70 -2.06 -24.46
N LYS A 186 -8.00 -3.13 -24.83
CA LYS A 186 -6.60 -3.10 -25.25
C LYS A 186 -6.61 -2.96 -26.78
N GLY A 187 -6.39 -1.73 -27.26
CA GLY A 187 -6.34 -1.41 -28.70
C GLY A 187 -5.20 -2.10 -29.43
#